data_AF-A0A2N9G1F2-F1
#
_entry.id   AF-A0A2N9G1F2-F1
#
_cell.length_a   1.000
_cell.length_b   1.000
_cell.length_c   1.000
_cell.angle_alpha   90.00
_cell.angle_beta   90.00
_cell.angle_gamma   90.00
#
_symmetry.space_group_name_H-M   'P 1'
#
loop_
_entity.id
_entity.type
_entity.pdbx_description
1 polymer ?
#
loop_
_entity_poly.entity_id
_entity_poly.type
_entity_poly.pdbx_seq_one_letter_code
_entity_poly.pdbx_strand_id
1 'polypeptide(L)'
;MKLCKASMWLVKFTKFNCGGTTVGVSLTHKVPDMAMLLTLEKIWIATCRGLSKPVVPDFTGSSLFPPREIPGMSGSINISGDKFIARRFVINTSKVIELKERVINRKQYYPSRVEVVVTKLWKCASAVVKLKTKSLKPTALFQTVNLRTRMDPPLPDTVFGSFVWAFVVIVEEESKIEIHKLVQKMRETKNDFLNKVNKFKGEGGYVVVMESLKGEGRDL
;
A
#
# COMPACT_ATOMS: atom_id res chain seq x y z
N MET A 1 -12.11 -13.88 -16.52
CA MET A 1 -13.23 -13.52 -15.62
C MET A 1 -13.62 -12.09 -15.93
N LYS A 2 -14.76 -11.85 -16.58
CA LYS A 2 -15.27 -10.49 -16.76
C LYS A 2 -15.64 -9.98 -15.36
N LEU A 3 -14.97 -8.92 -14.90
CA LEU A 3 -15.28 -8.30 -13.62
C LEU A 3 -16.69 -7.69 -13.73
N CYS A 4 -17.64 -8.20 -12.96
CA CYS A 4 -18.96 -7.60 -12.82
C CYS A 4 -18.78 -6.23 -12.16
N LYS A 5 -19.05 -5.14 -12.89
CA LYS A 5 -18.94 -3.77 -12.35
C LYS A 5 -19.98 -3.45 -11.28
N ALA A 6 -21.03 -4.27 -11.15
CA ALA A 6 -22.12 -4.08 -10.19
C ALA A 6 -21.89 -4.80 -8.85
N SER A 7 -21.01 -5.81 -8.80
CA SER A 7 -20.81 -6.60 -7.58
C SER A 7 -19.67 -6.02 -6.74
N MET A 8 -19.98 -5.69 -5.49
CA MET A 8 -18.98 -5.17 -4.54
C MET A 8 -18.00 -6.24 -4.06
N TRP A 9 -18.49 -7.48 -3.92
CA TRP A 9 -17.73 -8.63 -3.45
C TRP A 9 -18.22 -9.89 -4.17
N LEU A 10 -17.28 -10.64 -4.75
CA LEU A 10 -17.51 -11.92 -5.41
C LEU A 10 -16.66 -12.98 -4.71
N VAL A 11 -17.29 -14.08 -4.34
CA VAL A 11 -16.63 -15.22 -3.70
C VAL A 11 -16.79 -16.44 -4.60
N LYS A 12 -15.69 -17.14 -4.86
CA LYS A 12 -15.66 -18.39 -5.60
C LYS A 12 -15.07 -19.48 -4.72
N PHE A 13 -15.88 -20.50 -4.43
CA PHE A 13 -15.39 -21.73 -3.83
C PHE A 13 -15.02 -22.73 -4.94
N THR A 14 -13.90 -23.43 -4.81
CA THR A 14 -13.50 -24.47 -5.75
C THR A 14 -12.96 -25.67 -4.99
N LYS A 15 -13.53 -26.85 -5.26
CA LYS A 15 -13.08 -28.13 -4.73
C LYS A 15 -12.36 -28.90 -5.83
N PHE A 16 -11.20 -29.44 -5.52
CA PHE A 16 -10.39 -30.24 -6.43
C PHE A 16 -10.68 -31.73 -6.21
N ASN A 17 -10.37 -32.55 -7.23
CA ASN A 17 -10.61 -33.99 -7.17
C ASN A 17 -9.85 -34.68 -6.02
N CYS A 18 -8.70 -34.13 -5.61
CA CYS A 18 -7.94 -34.61 -4.45
C CYS A 18 -8.56 -34.23 -3.09
N GLY A 19 -9.72 -33.57 -3.07
CA GLY A 19 -10.37 -33.07 -1.85
C GLY A 19 -9.87 -31.70 -1.37
N GLY A 20 -8.75 -31.19 -1.91
CA GLY A 20 -8.29 -29.84 -1.64
C GLY A 20 -9.32 -28.77 -2.05
N THR A 21 -9.31 -27.63 -1.37
CA THR A 21 -10.27 -26.54 -1.62
C THR A 21 -9.55 -25.19 -1.72
N THR A 22 -10.12 -24.28 -2.50
CA THR A 22 -9.71 -22.87 -2.56
C THR A 22 -10.92 -21.95 -2.48
N VAL A 23 -10.71 -20.79 -1.87
CA VAL A 23 -11.65 -19.68 -1.83
C VAL A 23 -10.99 -18.50 -2.52
N GLY A 24 -11.55 -18.10 -3.66
CA GLY A 24 -11.14 -16.90 -4.38
C GLY A 24 -12.07 -15.73 -4.03
N VAL A 25 -11.48 -14.60 -3.65
CA VAL A 25 -12.20 -13.36 -3.37
C VAL A 25 -11.84 -12.32 -4.42
N SER A 26 -12.85 -11.67 -5.00
CA SER A 26 -12.68 -10.54 -5.91
C SER A 26 -13.58 -9.40 -5.45
N LEU A 27 -13.07 -8.18 -5.42
CA LEU A 27 -13.80 -7.00 -4.93
C LEU A 27 -13.46 -5.77 -5.75
N THR A 28 -14.35 -4.78 -5.73
CA THR A 28 -14.07 -3.45 -6.27
C THR A 28 -13.28 -2.64 -5.25
N HIS A 29 -12.05 -2.22 -5.59
CA HIS A 29 -11.23 -1.38 -4.70
C HIS A 29 -11.82 0.03 -4.51
N LYS A 30 -12.93 0.37 -5.18
CA LYS A 30 -13.65 1.62 -4.95
C LYS A 30 -14.20 1.74 -3.53
N VAL A 31 -14.45 0.63 -2.85
CA VAL A 31 -15.21 0.62 -1.59
C VAL A 31 -14.32 0.27 -0.39
N PRO A 32 -13.81 -0.97 -0.22
CA PRO A 32 -12.85 -1.28 0.84
C PRO A 32 -11.40 -1.15 0.37
N ASP A 33 -10.53 -0.70 1.27
CA ASP A 33 -9.10 -0.95 1.16
C ASP A 33 -8.74 -2.40 1.61
N MET A 34 -7.46 -2.75 1.48
CA MET A 34 -6.96 -4.06 1.88
C MET A 34 -7.09 -4.33 3.38
N ALA A 35 -7.04 -3.31 4.24
CA ALA A 35 -7.19 -3.51 5.69
C ALA A 35 -8.63 -3.92 6.02
N MET A 36 -9.62 -3.27 5.40
CA MET A 36 -11.02 -3.62 5.51
C MET A 36 -11.30 -5.04 4.98
N LEU A 37 -10.71 -5.42 3.85
CA LEU A 37 -10.83 -6.80 3.34
C LEU A 37 -10.36 -7.83 4.38
N LEU A 38 -9.18 -7.63 4.96
CA LEU A 38 -8.64 -8.55 5.97
C LEU A 38 -9.52 -8.61 7.23
N THR A 39 -10.11 -7.49 7.64
CA THR A 39 -11.07 -7.45 8.75
C THR A 39 -12.33 -8.28 8.42
N LEU A 40 -12.90 -8.11 7.22
CA LEU A 40 -14.06 -8.88 6.78
C LEU A 40 -13.77 -10.38 6.70
N GLU A 41 -12.60 -10.76 6.16
CA GLU A 41 -12.18 -12.16 6.12
C GLU A 41 -12.01 -12.76 7.51
N LYS A 42 -11.40 -12.02 8.46
CA LYS A 42 -11.28 -12.47 9.86
C LYS A 42 -12.65 -12.69 10.50
N ILE A 43 -13.58 -11.75 10.34
CA ILE A 43 -14.95 -11.86 10.87
C ILE A 43 -15.66 -13.05 10.24
N TRP A 44 -15.54 -13.22 8.93
CA TRP A 44 -16.15 -14.34 8.20
C TRP A 44 -15.63 -15.68 8.72
N ILE A 45 -14.30 -15.82 8.85
CA ILE A 45 -13.66 -17.04 9.39
C ILE A 45 -14.11 -17.32 10.82
N ALA A 46 -14.12 -16.30 11.69
CA ALA A 46 -14.54 -16.46 13.08
C ALA A 46 -16.02 -16.85 13.20
N THR A 47 -16.88 -16.26 12.37
CA THR A 47 -18.31 -16.59 12.28
C THR A 47 -18.53 -18.02 11.81
N CYS A 48 -17.83 -18.47 10.75
CA CYS A 48 -17.90 -19.86 10.28
C CYS A 48 -17.43 -20.87 11.33
N ARG A 49 -16.55 -20.46 12.25
CA ARG A 49 -16.09 -21.28 13.38
C ARG A 49 -16.97 -21.20 14.62
N GLY A 50 -18.01 -20.36 14.62
CA GLY A 50 -18.84 -20.09 15.80
C GLY A 50 -18.13 -19.36 16.93
N LEU A 51 -16.98 -18.70 16.65
CA LEU A 51 -16.12 -18.07 17.67
C LEU A 51 -16.51 -16.62 17.99
N SER A 52 -17.33 -15.97 17.16
CA SER A 52 -17.70 -14.58 17.34
C SER A 52 -19.12 -14.31 16.89
N LYS A 53 -19.80 -13.41 17.60
CA LYS A 53 -21.00 -12.78 17.06
C LYS A 53 -20.64 -11.90 15.86
N PRO A 54 -21.54 -11.71 14.88
CA PRO A 54 -21.32 -10.81 13.76
C PRO A 54 -20.94 -9.41 14.27
N VAL A 55 -19.81 -8.89 13.79
CA VAL A 55 -19.38 -7.52 14.08
C VAL A 55 -20.04 -6.60 13.07
N VAL A 56 -20.76 -5.59 13.55
CA VAL A 56 -21.40 -4.58 12.70
C VAL A 56 -20.33 -3.62 12.20
N PRO A 57 -20.14 -3.45 10.87
CA PRO A 57 -19.24 -2.45 10.34
C PRO A 57 -19.72 -1.04 10.69
N ASP A 58 -18.78 -0.16 10.99
CA ASP A 58 -19.06 1.25 11.27
C ASP A 58 -18.98 2.06 9.97
N PHE A 59 -20.10 2.61 9.52
CA PHE A 59 -20.20 3.37 8.27
C PHE A 59 -19.99 4.89 8.45
N THR A 60 -19.44 5.34 9.58
CA THR A 60 -19.14 6.77 9.85
C THR A 60 -18.02 7.35 8.99
N GLY A 61 -17.39 6.55 8.12
CA GLY A 61 -16.28 6.99 7.29
C GLY A 61 -16.59 8.18 6.37
N SER A 62 -17.81 8.26 5.84
CA SER A 62 -18.25 9.39 5.01
C SER A 62 -18.40 10.70 5.80
N SER A 63 -18.64 10.62 7.12
CA SER A 63 -18.65 11.79 8.00
C SER A 63 -17.23 12.30 8.27
N LEU A 64 -16.25 11.40 8.33
CA LEU A 64 -14.83 11.74 8.52
C LEU A 64 -14.19 12.28 7.23
N PHE A 65 -14.59 11.73 6.09
CA PHE A 65 -14.11 12.08 4.75
C PHE A 65 -15.31 12.29 3.81
N PRO A 66 -15.91 13.49 3.80
CA PRO A 66 -17.05 13.80 2.94
C PRO A 66 -16.72 13.55 1.47
N PRO A 67 -17.62 12.92 0.70
CA PRO A 67 -17.42 12.72 -0.75
C PRO A 67 -17.20 14.06 -1.45
N ARG A 68 -16.11 14.16 -2.22
CA ARG A 68 -15.77 15.32 -3.05
C ARG A 68 -15.24 14.83 -4.38
N GLU A 69 -15.49 15.59 -5.44
CA GLU A 69 -14.80 15.36 -6.70
C GLU A 69 -13.32 15.73 -6.53
N ILE A 70 -12.43 14.82 -6.93
CA ILE A 70 -10.97 15.03 -6.89
C ILE A 70 -10.50 15.08 -8.36
N PRO A 71 -10.29 16.28 -8.92
CA PRO A 71 -9.80 16.42 -10.28
C PRO A 71 -8.47 15.68 -10.48
N GLY A 72 -8.38 14.88 -11.56
CA GLY A 72 -7.16 14.14 -11.91
C GLY A 72 -6.99 12.78 -11.21
N MET A 73 -7.81 12.44 -10.22
CA MET A 73 -7.77 11.12 -9.59
C MET A 73 -8.78 10.18 -10.27
N SER A 74 -8.31 9.37 -11.22
CA SER A 74 -9.14 8.30 -11.80
C SER A 74 -9.10 7.06 -10.91
N GLY A 75 -10.26 6.59 -10.44
CA GLY A 75 -10.39 5.34 -9.68
C GLY A 75 -10.12 4.07 -10.50
N SER A 76 -9.68 4.19 -11.75
CA SER A 76 -9.29 3.08 -12.62
C SER A 76 -7.87 3.27 -13.12
N ILE A 77 -6.96 2.40 -12.68
CA ILE A 77 -5.69 2.18 -13.38
C ILE A 77 -6.01 1.27 -14.56
N ASN A 78 -6.04 1.82 -15.77
CA ASN A 78 -6.17 1.02 -16.98
C ASN A 78 -4.82 0.33 -17.26
N ILE A 79 -4.62 -0.85 -16.67
CA ILE A 79 -3.49 -1.75 -16.99
C ILE A 79 -3.80 -2.58 -18.26
N SER A 80 -4.90 -2.26 -18.96
CA SER A 80 -5.32 -2.95 -20.17
C SER A 80 -4.39 -2.60 -21.34
N GLY A 81 -3.44 -3.49 -21.64
CA GLY A 81 -2.61 -3.39 -22.84
C GLY A 81 -1.33 -4.22 -22.78
N ASP A 82 -0.71 -4.29 -21.61
CA ASP A 82 0.64 -4.85 -21.48
C ASP A 82 0.64 -6.28 -20.93
N LYS A 83 1.37 -7.17 -21.61
CA LYS A 83 1.61 -8.54 -21.14
C LYS A 83 2.67 -8.51 -20.02
N PHE A 84 2.22 -8.53 -18.77
CA PHE A 84 3.12 -8.71 -17.62
C PHE A 84 3.23 -10.17 -17.22
N ILE A 85 4.43 -10.57 -16.79
CA ILE A 85 4.67 -11.85 -16.11
C ILE A 85 4.80 -11.58 -14.62
N ALA A 86 3.86 -12.07 -13.83
CA ALA A 86 3.97 -12.07 -12.37
C ALA A 86 4.89 -13.20 -11.90
N ARG A 87 5.83 -12.89 -11.01
CA ARG A 87 6.71 -13.87 -10.35
C ARG A 87 6.71 -13.62 -8.84
N ARG A 88 6.82 -14.70 -8.06
CA ARG A 88 6.96 -14.63 -6.59
C ARG A 88 8.44 -14.69 -6.20
N PHE A 89 8.95 -13.61 -5.63
CA PHE A 89 10.30 -13.57 -5.04
C PHE A 89 10.20 -13.83 -3.54
N VAL A 90 10.86 -14.88 -3.05
CA VAL A 90 10.91 -15.20 -1.62
C VAL A 90 12.28 -14.79 -1.08
N ILE A 91 12.28 -13.80 -0.16
CA ILE A 91 13.48 -13.37 0.54
C ILE A 91 13.45 -13.99 1.94
N ASN A 92 14.36 -14.92 2.18
CA ASN A 92 14.42 -15.67 3.43
C ASN A 92 14.89 -14.80 4.61
N THR A 93 14.69 -15.30 5.82
CA THR A 93 15.03 -14.59 7.06
C THR A 93 16.52 -14.22 7.13
N SER A 94 17.43 -15.14 6.77
CA SER A 94 18.87 -14.89 6.79
C SER A 94 19.26 -13.74 5.86
N LYS A 95 18.69 -13.68 4.65
CA LYS A 95 18.95 -12.57 3.72
C LYS A 95 18.38 -11.24 4.21
N VAL A 96 17.24 -11.26 4.89
CA VAL A 96 16.71 -10.05 5.54
C VAL A 96 17.64 -9.56 6.64
N ILE A 97 18.20 -10.45 7.47
CA ILE A 97 19.17 -10.08 8.51
C ILE A 97 20.41 -9.44 7.89
N GLU A 98 21.01 -10.10 6.89
CA GLU A 98 22.18 -9.56 6.16
C GLU A 98 21.89 -8.18 5.54
N LEU A 99 20.70 -7.97 5.00
CA LEU A 99 20.30 -6.66 4.46
C LEU A 99 20.18 -5.59 5.55
N LYS A 100 19.68 -5.95 6.74
CA LYS A 100 19.59 -5.02 7.87
C LYS A 100 20.98 -4.63 8.40
N GLU A 101 21.89 -5.58 8.53
CA GLU A 101 23.27 -5.34 9.00
C GLU A 101 24.01 -4.33 8.12
N ARG A 102 23.84 -4.42 6.79
CA ARG A 102 24.41 -3.46 5.82
C ARG A 102 23.95 -2.01 6.03
N VAL A 103 22.79 -1.81 6.65
CA VAL A 103 22.23 -0.48 6.96
C VAL A 103 22.67 -0.04 8.35
N ILE A 104 22.59 -0.93 9.34
CA ILE A 104 22.95 -0.66 10.75
C ILE A 104 24.41 -0.26 10.87
N ASN A 105 25.32 -0.93 10.17
CA ASN A 105 26.76 -0.64 10.21
C ASN A 105 27.11 0.78 9.71
N ARG A 106 26.14 1.54 9.21
CA ARG A 106 26.33 2.90 8.69
C ARG A 106 25.48 3.96 9.42
N LYS A 107 24.57 3.57 10.35
CA LYS A 107 23.58 4.47 10.99
C LYS A 107 23.10 3.98 12.37
N GLN A 108 22.68 4.90 13.24
CA GLN A 108 22.11 4.64 14.58
C GLN A 108 20.62 4.26 14.59
N TYR A 109 20.11 3.51 13.60
CA TYR A 109 18.72 3.01 13.66
C TYR A 109 18.58 1.60 13.11
N TYR A 110 17.61 0.86 13.66
CA TYR A 110 17.30 -0.49 13.23
C TYR A 110 16.21 -0.47 12.13
N PRO A 111 16.52 -0.86 10.89
CA PRO A 111 15.55 -0.84 9.80
C PRO A 111 14.54 -1.99 9.90
N SER A 112 13.30 -1.73 9.49
CA SER A 112 12.25 -2.75 9.38
C SER A 112 12.52 -3.69 8.21
N ARG A 113 11.90 -4.89 8.24
CA ARG A 113 11.98 -5.83 7.12
C ARG A 113 11.42 -5.23 5.82
N VAL A 114 10.34 -4.46 5.92
CA VAL A 114 9.68 -3.83 4.77
C VAL A 114 10.62 -2.85 4.09
N GLU A 115 11.29 -2.00 4.86
CA GLU A 115 12.23 -1.02 4.30
C GLU A 115 13.37 -1.69 3.54
N VAL A 116 14.05 -2.67 4.14
CA VAL A 116 15.20 -3.32 3.48
C VAL A 116 14.78 -4.13 2.26
N VAL A 117 13.60 -4.77 2.29
CA VAL A 117 13.08 -5.55 1.15
C VAL A 117 12.64 -4.65 0.02
N VAL A 118 11.81 -3.62 0.30
CA VAL A 118 11.27 -2.73 -0.73
C VAL A 118 12.39 -1.92 -1.39
N THR A 119 13.33 -1.37 -0.61
CA THR A 119 14.47 -0.63 -1.17
C THR A 119 15.42 -1.51 -1.96
N LYS A 120 15.59 -2.79 -1.58
CA LYS A 120 16.35 -3.76 -2.37
C LYS A 120 15.68 -4.02 -3.73
N LEU A 121 14.36 -4.25 -3.74
CA LEU A 121 13.58 -4.43 -4.96
C LEU A 121 13.63 -3.18 -5.84
N TRP A 122 13.47 -2.01 -5.24
CA TRP A 122 13.56 -0.73 -5.95
C TRP A 122 14.94 -0.53 -6.57
N LYS A 123 16.02 -0.76 -5.83
CA LYS A 123 17.39 -0.72 -6.37
C LYS A 123 17.57 -1.68 -7.56
N CYS A 124 17.04 -2.89 -7.47
CA CYS A 124 17.09 -3.85 -8.58
C CYS A 124 16.29 -3.36 -9.79
N ALA A 125 15.09 -2.82 -9.58
CA ALA A 125 14.26 -2.27 -10.65
C ALA A 125 14.95 -1.08 -11.34
N SER A 126 15.51 -0.14 -10.57
CA SER A 126 16.25 1.01 -11.12
C SER A 126 17.48 0.58 -11.92
N ALA A 127 18.20 -0.46 -11.48
CA ALA A 127 19.32 -1.01 -12.23
C ALA A 127 18.88 -1.60 -13.59
N VAL A 128 17.75 -2.32 -13.63
CA VAL A 128 17.19 -2.87 -14.87
C VAL A 128 16.73 -1.76 -15.81
N VAL A 129 16.09 -0.71 -15.28
CA VAL A 129 15.69 0.46 -16.08
C VAL A 129 16.93 1.12 -16.67
N LYS A 130 17.95 1.43 -15.87
CA LYS A 130 19.22 2.02 -16.32
C LYS A 130 19.87 1.20 -17.44
N LEU A 131 19.93 -0.13 -17.31
CA LEU A 131 20.49 -1.01 -18.34
C LEU A 131 19.75 -0.89 -19.67
N LYS A 132 18.43 -0.69 -19.65
CA LYS A 132 17.61 -0.53 -20.85
C LYS A 132 17.69 0.87 -21.45
N THR A 133 17.67 1.91 -20.62
CA THR A 133 17.60 3.32 -21.05
C THR A 133 18.97 3.97 -21.22
N LYS A 134 20.06 3.29 -20.83
CA LYS A 134 21.45 3.79 -20.80
C LYS A 134 21.70 5.01 -19.88
N SER A 135 20.66 5.55 -19.27
CA SER A 135 20.71 6.61 -18.26
C SER A 135 19.73 6.30 -17.13
N LEU A 136 20.04 6.77 -15.93
CA LEU A 136 19.08 6.75 -14.84
C LEU A 136 18.17 7.97 -14.96
N LYS A 137 16.86 7.72 -15.01
CA LYS A 137 15.84 8.77 -14.85
C LYS A 137 15.45 8.87 -13.36
N PRO A 138 14.88 10.00 -12.91
CA PRO A 138 14.23 10.07 -11.61
C PRO A 138 13.30 8.87 -11.40
N THR A 139 13.40 8.26 -10.22
CA THR A 139 12.56 7.12 -9.85
C THR A 139 11.78 7.46 -8.59
N ALA A 140 10.53 7.00 -8.54
CA ALA A 140 9.64 7.20 -7.41
C ALA A 140 9.18 5.86 -6.84
N LEU A 141 9.12 5.79 -5.51
CA LEU A 141 8.51 4.70 -4.76
C LEU A 141 7.27 5.22 -4.03
N PHE A 142 6.12 4.69 -4.39
CA PHE A 142 4.85 4.94 -3.71
C PHE A 142 4.60 3.85 -2.67
N GLN A 143 4.46 4.25 -1.40
CA GLN A 143 4.16 3.32 -0.31
C GLN A 143 2.85 3.70 0.36
N THR A 144 1.84 2.86 0.12
CA THR A 144 0.51 3.01 0.70
C THR A 144 0.49 2.50 2.14
N VAL A 145 -0.16 3.26 3.03
CA VAL A 145 -0.26 2.94 4.45
C VAL A 145 -1.70 3.06 4.95
N ASN A 146 -2.07 2.19 5.90
CA ASN A 146 -3.35 2.26 6.59
C ASN A 146 -3.40 3.51 7.47
N LEU A 147 -4.31 4.44 7.18
CA LEU A 147 -4.48 5.67 7.95
C LEU A 147 -5.17 5.42 9.30
N ARG A 148 -6.00 4.38 9.43
CA ARG A 148 -6.79 4.11 10.65
C ARG A 148 -5.94 4.11 11.91
N THR A 149 -4.84 3.34 11.89
CA THR A 149 -3.95 3.20 13.05
C THR A 149 -2.96 4.35 13.22
N ARG A 150 -2.99 5.36 12.34
CA ARG A 150 -2.00 6.46 12.30
C ARG A 150 -2.61 7.81 12.65
N MET A 151 -3.93 7.92 12.56
CA MET A 151 -4.68 9.08 12.99
C MET A 151 -4.72 9.19 14.53
N ASP A 152 -5.00 10.39 15.02
CA ASP A 152 -5.15 10.71 16.45
C ASP A 152 -6.51 11.42 16.72
N PRO A 153 -7.48 10.77 17.38
CA PRO A 153 -7.42 9.37 17.82
C PRO A 153 -7.38 8.40 16.62
N PRO A 154 -6.85 7.18 16.82
CA PRO A 154 -6.91 6.11 15.83
C PRO A 154 -8.35 5.71 15.52
N LEU A 155 -8.62 5.33 14.28
CA LEU A 155 -9.91 4.76 13.90
C LEU A 155 -9.96 3.25 14.17
N PRO A 156 -11.10 2.72 14.62
CA PRO A 156 -11.32 1.27 14.70
C PRO A 156 -11.13 0.58 13.34
N ASP A 157 -10.62 -0.66 13.36
CA ASP A 157 -10.50 -1.50 12.16
C ASP A 157 -11.86 -1.85 11.53
N THR A 158 -12.95 -1.65 12.26
CA THR A 158 -14.33 -1.87 11.84
C THR A 158 -14.92 -0.70 11.04
N VAL A 159 -14.24 0.45 11.00
CA VAL A 159 -14.70 1.60 10.19
C VAL A 159 -14.59 1.25 8.71
N PHE A 160 -15.73 1.23 8.04
CA PHE A 160 -15.93 0.80 6.68
C PHE A 160 -15.47 1.88 5.69
N GLY A 161 -14.73 1.46 4.67
CA GLY A 161 -14.27 2.34 3.59
C GLY A 161 -12.78 2.17 3.27
N SER A 162 -12.27 3.09 2.46
CA SER A 162 -10.87 3.17 2.06
C SER A 162 -10.16 4.30 2.82
N PHE A 163 -9.32 3.94 3.78
CA PHE A 163 -8.53 4.86 4.59
C PHE A 163 -7.06 4.56 4.37
N VAL A 164 -6.63 4.78 3.13
CA VAL A 164 -5.27 4.54 2.68
C VAL A 164 -4.73 5.81 2.03
N TRP A 165 -3.47 6.11 2.30
CA TRP A 165 -2.75 7.14 1.55
C TRP A 165 -1.33 6.69 1.28
N ALA A 166 -0.71 7.25 0.24
CA ALA A 166 0.68 6.98 -0.08
C ALA A 166 1.58 8.11 0.39
N PHE A 167 2.78 7.75 0.86
CA PHE A 167 3.90 8.69 0.82
C PHE A 167 4.80 8.32 -0.35
N VAL A 168 5.41 9.33 -0.97
CA VAL A 168 6.20 9.19 -2.19
C VAL A 168 7.66 9.49 -1.89
N VAL A 169 8.53 8.55 -2.21
CA VAL A 169 9.98 8.71 -2.08
C VAL A 169 10.56 8.88 -3.48
N ILE A 170 11.16 10.03 -3.76
CA ILE A 170 11.75 10.35 -5.07
C ILE A 170 13.28 10.33 -4.94
N VAL A 171 13.93 9.73 -5.94
CA VAL A 171 15.39 9.70 -6.08
C VAL A 171 15.77 9.99 -7.52
N GLU A 172 16.53 11.07 -7.70
CA GLU A 172 17.00 11.57 -9.00
C GLU A 172 18.43 11.12 -9.34
N GLU A 173 19.28 10.96 -8.32
CA GLU A 173 20.70 10.66 -8.50
C GLU A 173 21.02 9.18 -8.26
N GLU A 174 21.86 8.62 -9.12
CA GLU A 174 22.29 7.22 -9.00
C GLU A 174 23.08 6.95 -7.72
N SER A 175 23.91 7.90 -7.31
CA SER A 175 24.70 7.85 -6.08
C SER A 175 23.83 7.65 -4.82
N LYS A 176 22.54 7.98 -4.91
CA LYS A 176 21.54 7.84 -3.84
C LYS A 176 20.83 6.48 -3.86
N ILE A 177 21.01 5.65 -4.90
CA ILE A 177 20.46 4.28 -5.00
C ILE A 177 21.36 3.26 -4.29
N GLU A 178 21.72 3.55 -3.04
CA GLU A 178 22.32 2.61 -2.11
C GLU A 178 21.31 2.23 -1.05
N ILE A 179 21.29 0.96 -0.65
CA ILE A 179 20.24 0.43 0.23
C ILE A 179 20.12 1.26 1.51
N HIS A 180 21.23 1.61 2.16
CA HIS A 180 21.20 2.40 3.39
C HIS A 180 20.69 3.83 3.18
N LYS A 181 20.98 4.48 2.04
CA LYS A 181 20.48 5.81 1.68
C LYS A 181 18.99 5.77 1.37
N LEU A 182 18.55 4.79 0.58
CA LEU A 182 17.14 4.59 0.25
C LEU A 182 16.30 4.31 1.49
N VAL A 183 16.80 3.47 2.41
CA VAL A 183 16.11 3.18 3.68
C VAL A 183 16.03 4.43 4.54
N GLN A 184 17.10 5.21 4.63
CA GLN A 184 17.10 6.47 5.37
C GLN A 184 16.06 7.44 4.80
N LYS A 185 16.10 7.69 3.49
CA LYS A 185 15.16 8.61 2.83
C LYS A 185 13.72 8.15 2.99
N MET A 186 13.46 6.84 2.83
CA MET A 186 12.15 6.26 3.04
C MET A 186 11.64 6.44 4.48
N ARG A 187 12.51 6.30 5.48
CA ARG A 187 12.17 6.53 6.90
C ARG A 187 11.85 7.99 7.17
N GLU A 188 12.68 8.91 6.70
CA GLU A 188 12.50 10.36 6.84
C GLU A 188 11.16 10.79 6.22
N THR A 189 10.93 10.44 4.95
CA THR A 189 9.68 10.75 4.24
C THR A 189 8.46 10.14 4.93
N LYS A 190 8.57 8.90 5.42
CA LYS A 190 7.47 8.28 6.19
C LYS A 190 7.19 9.04 7.49
N ASN A 191 8.22 9.44 8.23
CA ASN A 191 8.04 10.17 9.49
C ASN A 191 7.41 11.56 9.23
N ASP A 192 7.86 12.26 8.19
CA ASP A 192 7.28 13.54 7.77
C ASP A 192 5.80 13.40 7.38
N PHE A 193 5.47 12.32 6.69
CA PHE A 193 4.08 11.96 6.38
C PHE A 193 3.27 11.70 7.66
N LEU A 194 3.80 10.90 8.59
CA LEU A 194 3.11 10.60 9.85
C LEU A 194 2.84 11.86 10.69
N ASN A 195 3.76 12.82 10.71
CA ASN A 195 3.56 14.10 11.39
C ASN A 195 2.43 14.95 10.79
N LYS A 196 2.02 14.65 9.56
CA LYS A 196 0.96 15.39 8.83
C LYS A 196 -0.33 14.57 8.69
N VAL A 197 -0.37 13.32 9.14
CA VAL A 197 -1.49 12.40 8.90
C VAL A 197 -2.82 12.90 9.47
N ASN A 198 -2.79 13.63 10.59
CA ASN A 198 -3.99 14.20 11.18
C ASN A 198 -4.60 15.34 10.36
N LYS A 199 -3.81 15.97 9.48
CA LYS A 199 -4.33 16.98 8.56
C LYS A 199 -5.28 16.40 7.52
N PHE A 200 -5.32 15.07 7.36
CA PHE A 200 -6.29 14.39 6.50
C PHE A 200 -7.71 14.38 7.10
N LYS A 201 -7.90 14.72 8.38
CA LYS A 201 -9.23 14.71 9.02
C LYS A 201 -10.08 15.92 8.62
N GLY A 202 -11.37 15.68 8.45
CA GLY A 202 -12.37 16.74 8.28
C GLY A 202 -12.21 17.52 6.97
N GLU A 203 -12.75 18.74 6.91
CA GLU A 203 -12.78 19.54 5.67
C GLU A 203 -11.39 19.94 5.16
N GLY A 204 -10.42 20.11 6.07
CA GLY A 204 -9.03 20.40 5.72
C GLY A 204 -8.31 19.25 5.00
N GLY A 205 -8.80 18.01 5.14
CA GLY A 205 -8.20 16.84 4.50
C GLY A 205 -8.21 16.89 2.97
N TYR A 206 -9.24 17.52 2.39
CA TYR A 206 -9.31 17.72 0.94
C TYR A 206 -8.16 18.58 0.42
N VAL A 207 -7.81 19.65 1.13
CA VAL A 207 -6.70 20.54 0.75
C VAL A 207 -5.38 19.78 0.77
N VAL A 208 -5.14 18.98 1.81
CA VAL A 208 -3.93 18.15 1.96
C VAL A 208 -3.82 17.12 0.84
N VAL A 209 -4.94 16.48 0.47
CA VAL A 209 -5.00 15.55 -0.67
C VAL A 209 -4.63 16.28 -1.96
N MET A 210 -5.24 17.44 -2.22
CA MET A 210 -4.97 18.21 -3.45
C MET A 210 -3.54 18.76 -3.50
N GLU A 211 -2.97 19.19 -2.37
CA GLU A 211 -1.57 19.61 -2.28
C GLU A 211 -0.60 18.45 -2.54
N SER A 212 -0.90 17.27 -2.00
CA SER A 212 -0.10 16.06 -2.22
C SER A 212 -0.09 15.69 -3.70
N LEU A 213 -1.26 15.69 -4.35
CA LEU A 213 -1.39 15.41 -5.79
C LEU A 213 -0.64 16.45 -6.66
N LYS A 214 -0.62 17.73 -6.25
CA LYS A 214 0.14 18.78 -6.95
C LYS A 214 1.66 18.67 -6.74
N GLY A 215 2.12 18.08 -5.64
CA GLY A 215 3.54 17.77 -5.43
C GLY A 215 3.97 16.58 -6.28
N GLU A 216 3.15 15.53 -6.32
CA GLU A 216 3.42 14.30 -7.09
C GLU A 216 3.49 14.53 -8.61
N GLY A 217 2.79 15.55 -9.14
CA GLY A 217 2.82 15.91 -10.56
C GLY A 217 3.87 16.94 -10.98
N ARG A 218 4.63 17.53 -10.05
CA ARG A 218 5.69 18.52 -10.36
C ARG A 218 7.10 17.92 -10.42
N ASP A 219 7.27 16.72 -9.86
CA ASP A 219 8.57 16.04 -9.73
C ASP A 219 8.70 14.79 -10.65
N LEU A 220 7.82 14.67 -11.66
CA LEU A 220 7.83 13.65 -12.73
C LEU A 220 7.91 14.32 -14.11
#